data_AF-A0A150WJJ3-F1
#
_entry.id   AF-A0A150WJJ3-F1
#
_cell.length_a   1.000
_cell.length_b   1.000
_cell.length_c   1.000
_cell.angle_alpha   90.00
_cell.angle_beta   90.00
_cell.angle_gamma   90.00
#
_symmetry.space_group_name_H-M   'P 1'
#
loop_
_entity.id
_entity.type
_entity.pdbx_description
1 polymer ?
#
loop_
_entity_poly.entity_id
_entity_poly.type
_entity_poly.pdbx_seq_one_letter_code
_entity_poly.pdbx_strand_id
1 'polypeptide(L)'
;MKSVLFFLIAITTSFAFANAKVVGNGGQGVACSDSTGNLFSVNSLDLYEASIIHGLTPATYEGLSYSEILNLLGQRVAETQSISATFVQDDLKKIREKMQFLPSGVHLKPIEDSGDIPIITENCEIIQLANYLEDGTLLVDGDYWQKMDVRNRAALTLHEYIYKIMRYWSEKDSFYTRKVVAYLLSTEELVPIKQGLDAKRYFYCKDTESRKYEFYITPSSIDTDSLATFQFYAFDGKLRFSRMSITTNLRFSEFIHPATSSSRAGQDYGVVQSKISEGRTLWWRYQTGDFTGNTYVKLFFAVTKDEPPTDTDFTEITCGQLH
;
A
#
# COMPACT_ATOMS: atom_id res chain seq x y z
N MET A 1 40.94 -21.66 -66.20
CA MET A 1 40.78 -20.48 -65.31
C MET A 1 39.33 -20.39 -64.85
N LYS A 2 39.08 -20.61 -63.55
CA LYS A 2 38.28 -19.75 -62.66
C LYS A 2 37.86 -20.57 -61.44
N SER A 3 38.54 -20.26 -60.34
CA SER A 3 38.40 -20.89 -59.04
C SER A 3 37.08 -20.51 -58.36
N VAL A 4 36.52 -21.53 -57.73
CA VAL A 4 35.54 -21.54 -56.65
C VAL A 4 36.06 -20.74 -55.45
N LEU A 5 35.24 -19.87 -54.85
CA LEU A 5 35.13 -19.71 -53.39
C LEU A 5 33.89 -18.90 -53.03
N PHE A 6 32.78 -19.58 -52.74
CA PHE A 6 31.57 -19.00 -52.15
C PHE A 6 31.73 -19.09 -50.62
N PHE A 7 32.06 -17.98 -49.98
CA PHE A 7 32.24 -17.89 -48.52
C PHE A 7 30.85 -17.72 -47.88
N LEU A 8 30.20 -18.83 -47.53
CA LEU A 8 28.95 -18.86 -46.80
C LEU A 8 29.24 -18.55 -45.32
N ILE A 9 29.23 -17.27 -44.96
CA ILE A 9 29.29 -16.82 -43.56
C ILE A 9 27.96 -17.20 -42.90
N ALA A 10 27.94 -18.35 -42.24
CA ALA A 10 26.88 -18.73 -41.32
C ALA A 10 26.92 -17.76 -40.13
N ILE A 11 26.10 -16.71 -40.19
CA ILE A 11 25.81 -15.84 -39.06
C ILE A 11 24.97 -16.67 -38.09
N THR A 12 25.64 -17.43 -37.22
CA THR A 12 25.02 -18.00 -36.03
C THR A 12 24.72 -16.86 -35.08
N THR A 13 23.54 -16.24 -35.24
CA THR A 13 22.97 -15.34 -34.24
C THR A 13 22.79 -16.15 -32.95
N SER A 14 23.80 -16.11 -32.09
CA SER A 14 23.68 -16.59 -30.73
C SER A 14 22.68 -15.65 -30.07
N PHE A 15 21.42 -16.08 -29.97
CA PHE A 15 20.45 -15.46 -29.08
C PHE A 15 20.96 -15.72 -27.67
N ALA A 16 21.82 -14.82 -27.18
CA ALA A 16 22.13 -14.75 -25.77
C ALA A 16 20.83 -14.33 -25.08
N PHE A 17 20.05 -15.31 -24.64
CA PHE A 17 19.05 -15.09 -23.62
C PHE A 17 19.82 -14.70 -22.36
N ALA A 18 20.04 -13.40 -22.19
CA ALA A 18 20.46 -12.85 -20.91
C ALA A 18 19.45 -13.37 -19.88
N ASN A 19 19.93 -14.13 -18.90
CA ASN A 19 19.12 -14.62 -17.80
C ASN A 19 18.61 -13.41 -17.02
N ALA A 20 17.49 -12.83 -17.45
CA ALA A 20 16.82 -11.77 -16.75
C ALA A 20 16.52 -12.30 -15.35
N LYS A 21 17.20 -11.75 -14.36
CA LYS A 21 17.05 -12.21 -12.99
C LYS A 21 15.62 -11.85 -12.55
N VAL A 22 14.94 -12.87 -12.04
CA VAL A 22 13.63 -12.70 -11.43
C VAL A 22 13.82 -11.91 -10.14
N VAL A 23 13.12 -10.78 -10.01
CA VAL A 23 13.15 -9.94 -8.80
C VAL A 23 12.26 -10.53 -7.70
N GLY A 24 11.30 -11.39 -8.09
CA GLY A 24 10.13 -11.75 -7.28
C GLY A 24 9.09 -10.61 -7.34
N ASN A 25 8.03 -10.67 -6.53
CA ASN A 25 7.06 -9.59 -6.31
C ASN A 25 5.95 -9.44 -7.37
N GLY A 26 5.29 -10.52 -7.76
CA GLY A 26 4.07 -10.41 -8.58
C GLY A 26 2.89 -11.12 -7.93
N GLY A 27 1.70 -10.87 -8.45
CA GLY A 27 0.48 -11.37 -7.86
C GLY A 27 0.31 -12.88 -7.99
N GLN A 28 -0.24 -13.46 -6.93
CA GLN A 28 -0.66 -14.84 -6.88
C GLN A 28 -2.16 -14.98 -7.10
N GLY A 29 -2.58 -16.20 -7.39
CA GLY A 29 -3.96 -16.58 -7.57
C GLY A 29 -4.29 -17.92 -6.94
N VAL A 30 -5.57 -18.26 -6.97
CA VAL A 30 -6.11 -19.57 -6.63
C VAL A 30 -6.70 -20.18 -7.88
N ALA A 31 -6.12 -21.30 -8.32
CA ALA A 31 -6.61 -22.10 -9.42
C ALA A 31 -7.45 -23.24 -8.84
N CYS A 32 -8.68 -23.43 -9.32
CA CYS A 32 -9.53 -24.54 -8.88
C CYS A 32 -9.93 -25.42 -10.05
N SER A 33 -9.78 -26.72 -9.84
CA SER A 33 -10.07 -27.76 -10.81
C SER A 33 -11.23 -28.63 -10.38
N ASP A 34 -11.96 -29.17 -11.34
CA ASP A 34 -13.01 -30.14 -11.04
C ASP A 34 -12.40 -31.51 -10.66
N SER A 35 -13.26 -32.48 -10.33
CA SER A 35 -12.82 -33.84 -9.97
C SER A 35 -12.08 -34.59 -11.08
N THR A 36 -12.13 -34.09 -12.33
CA THR A 36 -11.40 -34.65 -13.48
C THR A 36 -10.09 -33.92 -13.77
N GLY A 37 -9.76 -32.90 -12.96
CA GLY A 37 -8.55 -32.08 -13.12
C GLY A 37 -8.71 -30.93 -14.10
N ASN A 38 -9.92 -30.66 -14.63
CA ASN A 38 -10.11 -29.53 -15.53
C ASN A 38 -10.23 -28.23 -14.72
N LEU A 39 -9.38 -27.27 -15.05
CA LEU A 39 -9.41 -25.93 -14.47
C LEU A 39 -10.70 -25.20 -14.86
N PHE A 40 -11.55 -24.90 -13.88
CA PHE A 40 -12.83 -24.22 -14.08
C PHE A 40 -12.82 -22.77 -13.57
N SER A 41 -11.94 -22.42 -12.63
CA SER A 41 -11.82 -21.04 -12.15
C SER A 41 -10.40 -20.66 -11.79
N VAL A 42 -10.05 -19.40 -12.07
CA VAL A 42 -8.85 -18.75 -11.55
C VAL A 42 -9.25 -17.44 -10.92
N ASN A 43 -8.94 -17.29 -9.63
CA ASN A 43 -9.17 -16.07 -8.88
C ASN A 43 -7.85 -15.43 -8.50
N SER A 44 -7.78 -14.09 -8.51
CA SER A 44 -6.73 -13.36 -7.80
C SER A 44 -6.76 -13.74 -6.32
N LEU A 45 -5.59 -13.89 -5.69
CA LEU A 45 -5.51 -14.22 -4.28
C LEU A 45 -6.20 -13.13 -3.43
N ASP A 46 -6.13 -11.86 -3.85
CA ASP A 46 -6.79 -10.73 -3.18
C ASP A 46 -8.29 -10.96 -3.00
N LEU A 47 -9.00 -11.35 -4.07
CA LEU A 47 -10.44 -11.59 -4.03
C LEU A 47 -10.80 -12.91 -3.36
N TYR A 48 -9.93 -13.91 -3.46
CA TYR A 48 -10.11 -15.16 -2.72
C TYR A 48 -10.08 -14.89 -1.21
N GLU A 49 -9.05 -14.20 -0.71
CA GLU A 49 -8.92 -13.83 0.69
C GLU A 49 -10.04 -12.88 1.14
N ALA A 50 -10.49 -11.96 0.28
CA ALA A 50 -11.62 -11.08 0.54
C ALA A 50 -12.85 -11.87 1.00
N SER A 51 -13.22 -12.91 0.25
CA SER A 51 -14.41 -13.70 0.52
C SER A 51 -14.20 -14.68 1.68
N ILE A 52 -13.09 -15.43 1.69
CA ILE A 52 -12.89 -16.55 2.63
C ILE A 52 -12.34 -16.10 3.98
N ILE A 53 -11.39 -15.15 4.00
CA ILE A 53 -10.70 -14.72 5.22
C ILE A 53 -11.37 -13.49 5.83
N HIS A 54 -11.78 -12.54 5.00
CA HIS A 54 -12.29 -11.25 5.47
C HIS A 54 -13.82 -11.16 5.49
N GLY A 55 -14.53 -12.13 4.91
CA GLY A 55 -16.00 -12.13 4.85
C GLY A 55 -16.57 -10.93 4.07
N LEU A 56 -15.79 -10.35 3.16
CA LEU A 56 -16.19 -9.21 2.35
C LEU A 56 -17.09 -9.68 1.21
N THR A 57 -18.11 -8.87 0.90
CA THR A 57 -18.96 -9.10 -0.26
C THR A 57 -18.32 -8.43 -1.48
N PRO A 58 -17.94 -9.18 -2.53
CA PRO A 58 -17.38 -8.58 -3.73
C PRO A 58 -18.38 -7.66 -4.43
N ALA A 59 -17.93 -6.49 -4.89
CA ALA A 59 -18.74 -5.65 -5.75
C ALA A 59 -18.98 -6.32 -7.11
N THR A 60 -20.13 -6.04 -7.69
CA THR A 60 -20.52 -6.48 -9.04
C THR A 60 -20.15 -5.43 -10.07
N TYR A 61 -19.52 -5.87 -11.17
CA TYR A 61 -19.10 -5.02 -12.28
C TYR A 61 -19.71 -5.51 -13.61
N GLU A 62 -20.95 -6.02 -13.55
CA GLU A 62 -21.64 -6.56 -14.72
C GLU A 62 -21.74 -5.50 -15.84
N GLY A 63 -21.41 -5.92 -17.06
CA GLY A 63 -21.44 -5.04 -18.23
C GLY A 63 -20.26 -4.07 -18.36
N LEU A 64 -19.40 -3.93 -17.34
CA LEU A 64 -18.21 -3.09 -17.44
C LEU A 64 -17.05 -3.85 -18.09
N SER A 65 -16.36 -3.16 -19.00
CA SER A 65 -15.10 -3.64 -19.57
C SER A 65 -13.97 -3.58 -18.56
N TYR A 66 -12.90 -4.32 -18.84
CA TYR A 66 -11.66 -4.30 -18.06
C TYR A 66 -11.13 -2.89 -17.79
N SER A 67 -11.13 -2.02 -18.80
CA SER A 67 -10.62 -0.66 -18.65
C SER A 67 -11.54 0.23 -17.83
N GLU A 68 -12.85 0.02 -17.90
CA GLU A 68 -13.83 0.77 -17.09
C GLU A 68 -13.72 0.40 -15.61
N ILE A 69 -13.53 -0.88 -15.30
CA ILE A 69 -13.29 -1.34 -13.92
C ILE A 69 -12.00 -0.70 -13.38
N LEU A 70 -10.90 -0.72 -14.15
CA LEU A 70 -9.65 -0.07 -13.72
C LEU A 70 -9.79 1.44 -13.53
N ASN A 71 -10.55 2.12 -14.40
CA ASN A 71 -10.82 3.54 -14.24
C ASN A 71 -11.55 3.83 -12.92
N LEU A 72 -12.60 3.06 -12.61
CA LEU A 72 -13.34 3.17 -11.37
C LEU A 72 -12.47 2.88 -10.14
N LEU A 73 -11.69 1.80 -10.17
CA LEU A 73 -10.81 1.42 -9.06
C LEU A 73 -9.70 2.45 -8.84
N GLY A 74 -9.10 2.98 -9.91
CA GLY A 74 -8.09 4.02 -9.79
C GLY A 74 -8.65 5.34 -9.25
N GLN A 75 -9.92 5.65 -9.55
CA GLN A 75 -10.61 6.77 -8.89
C GLN A 75 -10.79 6.51 -7.39
N ARG A 76 -11.23 5.32 -6.98
CA ARG A 76 -11.35 4.96 -5.55
C ARG A 76 -10.02 5.08 -4.81
N VAL A 77 -8.91 4.63 -5.42
CA VAL A 77 -7.57 4.81 -4.84
C VAL A 77 -7.22 6.29 -4.72
N ALA A 78 -7.47 7.08 -5.77
CA ALA A 78 -7.17 8.50 -5.80
C ALA A 78 -7.92 9.26 -4.69
N GLU A 79 -9.21 8.98 -4.51
CA GLU A 79 -10.05 9.54 -3.45
C GLU A 79 -9.51 9.15 -2.07
N THR A 80 -9.26 7.85 -1.88
CA THR A 80 -8.75 7.29 -0.61
C THR A 80 -7.44 7.93 -0.18
N GLN A 81 -6.51 8.08 -1.13
CA GLN A 81 -5.18 8.66 -0.90
C GLN A 81 -5.15 10.19 -1.03
N SER A 82 -6.26 10.80 -1.45
CA SER A 82 -6.34 12.24 -1.76
C SER A 82 -5.26 12.71 -2.74
N ILE A 83 -5.05 11.93 -3.81
CA ILE A 83 -4.14 12.21 -4.93
C ILE A 83 -4.93 12.37 -6.24
N SER A 84 -4.27 12.81 -7.30
CA SER A 84 -4.91 12.96 -8.62
C SER A 84 -5.28 11.60 -9.22
N ALA A 85 -6.53 11.45 -9.68
CA ALA A 85 -6.96 10.25 -10.40
C ALA A 85 -6.16 10.02 -11.68
N THR A 86 -5.78 11.08 -12.40
CA THR A 86 -4.94 10.97 -13.61
C THR A 86 -3.59 10.30 -13.31
N PHE A 87 -2.97 10.63 -12.17
CA PHE A 87 -1.71 10.00 -11.77
C PHE A 87 -1.87 8.50 -11.55
N VAL A 88 -2.97 8.07 -10.92
CA VAL A 88 -3.29 6.66 -10.72
C VAL A 88 -3.53 5.96 -12.06
N GLN A 89 -4.32 6.57 -12.94
CA GLN A 89 -4.65 5.99 -14.25
C GLN A 89 -3.42 5.85 -15.16
N ASP A 90 -2.53 6.84 -15.16
CA ASP A 90 -1.30 6.78 -15.95
C ASP A 90 -0.40 5.64 -15.49
N ASP A 91 -0.30 5.39 -14.18
CA ASP A 91 0.50 4.29 -13.66
C ASP A 91 -0.14 2.91 -13.88
N LEU A 92 -1.46 2.78 -13.76
CA LEU A 92 -2.19 1.56 -14.15
C LEU A 92 -2.01 1.24 -15.64
N LYS A 93 -2.05 2.27 -16.50
CA LYS A 93 -1.80 2.14 -17.94
C LYS A 93 -0.37 1.64 -18.20
N LYS A 94 0.64 2.22 -17.55
CA LYS A 94 2.05 1.79 -17.69
C LYS A 94 2.26 0.34 -17.27
N ILE A 95 1.58 -0.13 -16.21
CA ILE A 95 1.67 -1.53 -15.78
C ILE A 95 1.15 -2.45 -16.88
N ARG A 96 -0.01 -2.13 -17.47
CA ARG A 96 -0.57 -2.90 -18.60
C ARG A 96 0.33 -2.91 -19.82
N GLU A 97 0.95 -1.78 -20.16
CA GLU A 97 1.88 -1.69 -21.29
C GLU A 97 3.15 -2.52 -21.09
N LYS A 98 3.48 -2.84 -19.84
CA LYS A 98 4.61 -3.70 -19.45
C LYS A 98 4.24 -5.18 -19.30
N MET A 99 2.97 -5.54 -19.47
CA MET A 99 2.53 -6.94 -19.39
C MET A 99 3.01 -7.72 -20.61
N GLN A 100 3.73 -8.80 -20.37
CA GLN A 100 4.11 -9.78 -21.37
C GLN A 100 3.51 -11.13 -21.02
N PHE A 101 2.58 -11.60 -21.84
CA PHE A 101 1.94 -12.89 -21.64
C PHE A 101 2.86 -14.04 -22.06
N LEU A 102 2.96 -15.04 -21.20
CA LEU A 102 3.64 -16.29 -21.52
C LEU A 102 2.84 -17.07 -22.58
N PRO A 103 3.54 -17.83 -23.46
CA PRO A 103 2.86 -18.70 -24.41
C PRO A 103 2.12 -19.83 -23.67
N SER A 104 1.12 -20.41 -24.34
CA SER A 104 0.32 -21.49 -23.75
C SER A 104 1.18 -22.71 -23.36
N GLY A 105 0.87 -23.31 -22.23
CA GLY A 105 1.61 -24.42 -21.61
C GLY A 105 2.88 -23.99 -20.86
N VAL A 106 3.19 -22.69 -20.78
CA VAL A 106 4.33 -22.17 -20.02
C VAL A 106 3.82 -21.39 -18.82
N HIS A 107 4.13 -21.92 -17.63
CA HIS A 107 3.68 -21.36 -16.36
C HIS A 107 4.80 -20.67 -15.58
N LEU A 108 4.42 -19.67 -14.79
CA LEU A 108 5.32 -19.04 -13.84
C LEU A 108 5.65 -19.99 -12.69
N LYS A 109 6.92 -20.00 -12.26
CA LYS A 109 7.31 -20.71 -11.05
C LYS A 109 6.70 -20.01 -9.82
N PRO A 110 6.11 -20.76 -8.87
CA PRO A 110 5.67 -20.18 -7.59
C PRO A 110 6.80 -19.46 -6.85
N ILE A 111 6.48 -18.31 -6.27
CA ILE A 111 7.37 -17.53 -5.41
C ILE A 111 6.77 -17.53 -3.99
N GLU A 112 7.61 -17.76 -2.99
CA GLU A 112 7.21 -17.73 -1.58
C GLU A 112 7.21 -16.29 -1.03
N ASP A 113 6.39 -15.40 -1.58
CA ASP A 113 6.25 -14.00 -1.14
C ASP A 113 4.88 -13.65 -0.51
N SER A 114 3.93 -14.60 -0.56
CA SER A 114 2.60 -14.43 0.00
C SER A 114 2.45 -14.77 1.48
N GLY A 115 3.50 -15.37 2.07
CA GLY A 115 3.50 -15.94 3.41
C GLY A 115 2.56 -17.15 3.55
N ASP A 116 2.27 -17.55 4.78
CA ASP A 116 1.37 -18.68 5.03
C ASP A 116 -0.08 -18.31 4.71
N ILE A 117 -0.65 -18.90 3.66
CA ILE A 117 -2.07 -18.79 3.34
C ILE A 117 -2.80 -19.91 4.10
N PRO A 118 -3.58 -19.60 5.14
CA PRO A 118 -4.03 -20.61 6.11
C PRO A 118 -5.16 -21.51 5.59
N ILE A 119 -5.86 -21.09 4.52
CA ILE A 119 -7.08 -21.75 4.04
C ILE A 119 -7.05 -21.80 2.52
N ILE A 120 -7.10 -23.02 1.97
CA ILE A 120 -7.31 -23.30 0.55
C ILE A 120 -8.42 -24.35 0.48
N THR A 121 -9.42 -24.11 -0.37
CA THR A 121 -10.54 -25.02 -0.62
C THR A 121 -10.08 -26.28 -1.34
N GLU A 122 -10.82 -27.38 -1.15
CA GLU A 122 -10.52 -28.65 -1.82
C GLU A 122 -10.45 -28.49 -3.35
N ASN A 123 -9.50 -29.18 -3.98
CA ASN A 123 -9.23 -29.10 -5.43
C ASN A 123 -8.79 -27.72 -5.93
N CYS A 124 -8.24 -26.88 -5.05
CA CYS A 124 -7.61 -25.64 -5.43
C CYS A 124 -6.12 -25.60 -5.02
N GLU A 125 -5.35 -24.80 -5.73
CA GLU A 125 -3.93 -24.57 -5.45
C GLU A 125 -3.55 -23.10 -5.63
N ILE A 126 -2.50 -22.67 -4.91
CA ILE A 126 -1.91 -21.34 -5.10
C ILE A 126 -1.00 -21.37 -6.31
N ILE A 127 -1.23 -20.44 -7.22
CA ILE A 127 -0.47 -20.29 -8.46
C ILE A 127 0.12 -18.89 -8.55
N GLN A 128 1.22 -18.77 -9.30
CA GLN A 128 1.78 -17.47 -9.65
C GLN A 128 1.08 -16.93 -10.90
N LEU A 129 0.40 -15.78 -10.81
CA LEU A 129 -0.29 -15.18 -11.94
C LEU A 129 0.59 -14.19 -12.70
N ALA A 130 1.42 -13.43 -11.98
CA ALA A 130 2.31 -12.45 -12.55
C ALA A 130 3.66 -12.38 -11.82
N ASN A 131 4.70 -11.88 -12.46
CA ASN A 131 6.02 -11.71 -11.85
C ASN A 131 6.86 -10.65 -12.57
N TYR A 132 7.56 -9.80 -11.82
CA TYR A 132 8.44 -8.76 -12.38
C TYR A 132 9.84 -9.27 -12.71
N LEU A 133 10.33 -8.86 -13.87
CA LEU A 133 11.75 -8.92 -14.25
C LEU A 133 12.49 -7.66 -13.77
N GLU A 134 13.82 -7.71 -13.71
CA GLU A 134 14.67 -6.57 -13.32
C GLU A 134 14.48 -5.33 -14.20
N ASP A 135 14.11 -5.49 -15.47
CA ASP A 135 13.82 -4.39 -16.39
C ASP A 135 12.42 -3.76 -16.19
N GLY A 136 11.63 -4.31 -15.26
CA GLY A 136 10.28 -3.87 -14.96
C GLY A 136 9.20 -4.43 -15.89
N THR A 137 9.52 -5.37 -16.78
CA THR A 137 8.54 -6.18 -17.51
C THR A 137 7.76 -7.04 -16.53
N LEU A 138 6.44 -7.10 -16.69
CA LEU A 138 5.54 -7.93 -15.89
C LEU A 138 5.18 -9.17 -16.71
N LEU A 139 5.82 -10.30 -16.41
CA LEU A 139 5.42 -11.57 -17.01
C LEU A 139 4.07 -11.98 -16.42
N VAL A 140 3.13 -12.40 -17.26
CA VAL A 140 1.79 -12.86 -16.86
C VAL A 140 1.54 -14.24 -17.44
N ASP A 141 1.04 -15.16 -16.62
CA ASP A 141 0.63 -16.48 -17.08
C ASP A 141 -0.60 -16.35 -17.99
N GLY A 142 -0.41 -16.62 -19.29
CA GLY A 142 -1.44 -16.40 -20.31
C GLY A 142 -2.63 -17.34 -20.18
N ASP A 143 -2.40 -18.59 -19.79
CA ASP A 143 -3.46 -19.61 -19.67
C ASP A 143 -4.35 -19.29 -18.46
N TYR A 144 -3.75 -18.96 -17.32
CA TYR A 144 -4.49 -18.54 -16.13
C TYR A 144 -5.21 -17.21 -16.33
N TRP A 145 -4.57 -16.22 -16.96
CA TRP A 145 -5.20 -14.93 -17.26
C TRP A 145 -6.47 -15.09 -18.09
N GLN A 146 -6.46 -15.96 -19.10
CA GLN A 146 -7.63 -16.22 -19.95
C GLN A 146 -8.80 -16.83 -19.16
N LYS A 147 -8.52 -17.57 -18.09
CA LYS A 147 -9.52 -18.18 -17.20
C LYS A 147 -10.03 -17.25 -16.10
N MET A 148 -9.33 -16.16 -15.83
CA MET A 148 -9.81 -15.12 -14.92
C MET A 148 -10.94 -14.33 -15.56
N ASP A 149 -11.98 -14.03 -14.77
CA ASP A 149 -12.98 -13.04 -15.16
C ASP A 149 -12.36 -11.62 -15.19
N VAL A 150 -13.12 -10.67 -15.74
CA VAL A 150 -12.65 -9.28 -15.93
C VAL A 150 -12.31 -8.61 -14.60
N ARG A 151 -13.05 -8.94 -13.52
CA ARG A 151 -12.83 -8.40 -12.18
C ARG A 151 -11.52 -8.89 -11.58
N ASN A 152 -11.23 -10.19 -11.68
CA ASN A 152 -9.99 -10.78 -11.20
C ASN A 152 -8.77 -10.22 -11.96
N ARG A 153 -8.87 -9.98 -13.27
CA ARG A 153 -7.81 -9.33 -14.05
C ARG A 153 -7.55 -7.90 -13.56
N ALA A 154 -8.62 -7.16 -13.24
CA ALA A 154 -8.53 -5.82 -12.69
C ALA A 154 -7.90 -5.83 -11.29
N ALA A 155 -8.25 -6.81 -10.44
CA ALA A 155 -7.66 -7.02 -9.13
C ALA A 155 -6.14 -7.22 -9.21
N LEU A 156 -5.68 -8.13 -10.08
CA LEU A 156 -4.25 -8.38 -10.28
C LEU A 156 -3.50 -7.11 -10.71
N THR A 157 -4.06 -6.33 -11.63
CA THR A 157 -3.41 -5.09 -12.08
C THR A 157 -3.37 -4.02 -11.00
N LEU A 158 -4.45 -3.91 -10.22
CA LEU A 158 -4.50 -3.02 -9.07
C LEU A 158 -3.52 -3.44 -7.98
N HIS A 159 -3.36 -4.75 -7.77
CA HIS A 159 -2.39 -5.33 -6.84
C HIS A 159 -0.98 -4.84 -7.18
N GLU A 160 -0.54 -4.97 -8.44
CA GLU A 160 0.80 -4.53 -8.83
C GLU A 160 1.00 -3.03 -8.61
N TYR A 161 -0.03 -2.23 -8.90
CA TYR A 161 0.01 -0.79 -8.66
C TYR A 161 0.17 -0.44 -7.18
N ILE A 162 -0.69 -1.00 -6.32
CA ILE A 162 -0.66 -0.72 -4.89
C ILE A 162 0.63 -1.28 -4.28
N TYR A 163 1.05 -2.48 -4.66
CA TYR A 163 2.25 -3.10 -4.10
C TYR A 163 3.52 -2.34 -4.48
N LYS A 164 3.62 -1.82 -5.71
CA LYS A 164 4.69 -0.90 -6.12
C LYS A 164 4.78 0.29 -5.17
N ILE A 165 3.65 0.88 -4.78
CA ILE A 165 3.61 1.98 -3.81
C ILE A 165 4.02 1.49 -2.43
N MET A 166 3.47 0.38 -1.94
CA MET A 166 3.78 -0.14 -0.60
C MET A 166 5.26 -0.47 -0.43
N ARG A 167 5.94 -0.98 -1.45
CA ARG A 167 7.39 -1.24 -1.39
C ARG A 167 8.22 0.03 -1.30
N TYR A 168 7.75 1.15 -1.85
CA TYR A 168 8.36 2.46 -1.60
C TYR A 168 8.29 2.84 -0.11
N TRP A 169 7.28 2.32 0.59
CA TRP A 169 7.09 2.41 2.05
C TRP A 169 7.65 1.18 2.79
N SER A 170 8.67 0.54 2.24
CA SER A 170 9.40 -0.58 2.87
C SER A 170 8.57 -1.83 3.20
N GLU A 171 7.38 -2.00 2.61
CA GLU A 171 6.61 -3.24 2.75
C GLU A 171 7.38 -4.40 2.12
N LYS A 172 7.52 -5.51 2.87
CA LYS A 172 8.33 -6.67 2.47
C LYS A 172 7.51 -7.79 1.82
N ASP A 173 6.22 -7.84 2.09
CA ASP A 173 5.28 -8.85 1.63
C ASP A 173 4.02 -8.18 1.08
N SER A 174 3.13 -8.95 0.46
CA SER A 174 1.92 -8.39 -0.15
C SER A 174 0.69 -8.41 0.76
N PHE A 175 0.76 -8.88 2.02
CA PHE A 175 -0.43 -9.10 2.87
C PHE A 175 -1.33 -7.86 2.97
N TYR A 176 -0.73 -6.71 3.26
CA TYR A 176 -1.50 -5.48 3.39
C TYR A 176 -2.02 -4.99 2.03
N THR A 177 -1.26 -5.15 0.94
CA THR A 177 -1.75 -4.87 -0.41
C THR A 177 -2.98 -5.71 -0.74
N ARG A 178 -2.94 -7.02 -0.49
CA ARG A 178 -4.07 -7.92 -0.78
C ARG A 178 -5.32 -7.49 -0.03
N LYS A 179 -5.18 -7.15 1.25
CA LYS A 179 -6.26 -6.58 2.04
C LYS A 179 -6.81 -5.29 1.41
N VAL A 180 -5.95 -4.34 1.03
CA VAL A 180 -6.43 -3.08 0.41
C VAL A 180 -7.17 -3.34 -0.90
N VAL A 181 -6.64 -4.20 -1.77
CA VAL A 181 -7.28 -4.58 -3.04
C VAL A 181 -8.63 -5.25 -2.78
N ALA A 182 -8.70 -6.16 -1.80
CA ALA A 182 -9.94 -6.81 -1.38
C ALA A 182 -11.03 -5.81 -0.99
N TYR A 183 -10.70 -4.80 -0.17
CA TYR A 183 -11.65 -3.74 0.20
C TYR A 183 -12.08 -2.90 -1.01
N LEU A 184 -11.13 -2.46 -1.85
CA LEU A 184 -11.43 -1.64 -3.03
C LEU A 184 -12.36 -2.31 -4.04
N LEU A 185 -12.36 -3.64 -4.09
CA LEU A 185 -13.22 -4.47 -4.94
C LEU A 185 -14.44 -5.04 -4.21
N SER A 186 -14.65 -4.68 -2.96
CA SER A 186 -15.82 -5.07 -2.18
C SER A 186 -16.90 -3.99 -2.20
N THR A 187 -18.04 -4.28 -1.59
CA THR A 187 -19.08 -3.30 -1.29
C THR A 187 -18.73 -2.40 -0.09
N GLU A 188 -17.72 -2.76 0.69
CA GLU A 188 -17.25 -1.97 1.83
C GLU A 188 -16.40 -0.78 1.35
N GLU A 189 -16.64 0.39 1.91
CA GLU A 189 -15.89 1.60 1.55
C GLU A 189 -14.67 1.81 2.44
N LEU A 190 -13.53 2.10 1.80
CA LEU A 190 -12.38 2.64 2.50
C LEU A 190 -12.64 4.12 2.81
N VAL A 191 -12.61 4.46 4.09
CA VAL A 191 -12.72 5.84 4.56
C VAL A 191 -11.48 6.63 4.09
N PRO A 192 -11.62 7.69 3.27
CA PRO A 192 -10.46 8.45 2.78
C PRO A 192 -9.59 9.02 3.90
N ILE A 193 -8.27 9.01 3.70
CA ILE A 193 -7.30 9.40 4.73
C ILE A 193 -7.48 10.86 5.18
N LYS A 194 -8.01 11.73 4.33
CA LYS A 194 -8.28 13.14 4.66
C LYS A 194 -9.74 13.43 4.99
N GLN A 195 -10.60 12.40 5.08
CA GLN A 195 -12.00 12.63 5.41
C GLN A 195 -12.14 13.26 6.80
N GLY A 196 -12.86 14.38 6.85
CA GLY A 196 -13.09 15.15 8.07
C GLY A 196 -11.98 16.15 8.41
N LEU A 197 -10.91 16.25 7.61
CA LEU A 197 -9.92 17.32 7.79
C LEU A 197 -10.52 18.66 7.34
N ASP A 198 -10.51 19.64 8.24
CA ASP A 198 -10.79 21.03 7.89
C ASP A 198 -9.57 21.62 7.16
N ALA A 199 -9.73 21.97 5.88
CA ALA A 199 -8.65 22.47 5.04
C ALA A 199 -7.95 23.75 5.57
N LYS A 200 -8.54 24.41 6.57
CA LYS A 200 -8.02 25.65 7.19
C LYS A 200 -7.52 25.49 8.62
N ARG A 201 -7.60 24.27 9.18
CA ARG A 201 -7.27 24.04 10.60
C ARG A 201 -6.63 22.67 10.81
N TYR A 202 -5.43 22.48 10.27
CA TYR A 202 -4.63 21.31 10.63
C TYR A 202 -3.13 21.60 10.63
N PHE A 203 -2.40 20.81 11.44
CA PHE A 203 -0.96 20.67 11.33
C PHE A 203 -0.63 19.44 10.52
N TYR A 204 0.31 19.54 9.59
CA TYR A 204 0.87 18.38 8.91
C TYR A 204 2.20 18.01 9.56
N CYS A 205 2.29 16.77 10.04
CA CYS A 205 3.42 16.28 10.80
C CYS A 205 4.05 15.10 10.09
N LYS A 206 5.38 15.09 10.02
CA LYS A 206 6.14 13.97 9.44
C LYS A 206 7.45 13.75 10.18
N ASP A 207 7.83 12.49 10.23
CA ASP A 207 9.20 12.06 10.52
C ASP A 207 10.12 12.48 9.37
N THR A 208 11.15 13.26 9.68
CA THR A 208 12.08 13.80 8.68
C THR A 208 13.11 12.79 8.21
N GLU A 209 13.40 11.76 8.99
CA GLU A 209 14.50 10.83 8.73
C GLU A 209 13.99 9.48 8.21
N SER A 210 13.12 8.82 8.96
CA SER A 210 12.76 7.43 8.67
C SER A 210 11.43 7.26 7.94
N ARG A 211 10.67 8.35 7.77
CA ARG A 211 9.30 8.36 7.19
C ARG A 211 8.38 7.37 7.88
N LYS A 212 8.64 7.04 9.15
CA LYS A 212 7.80 6.08 9.88
C LYS A 212 6.41 6.63 10.13
N TYR A 213 6.31 7.94 10.33
CA TYR A 213 5.05 8.59 10.67
C TYR A 213 4.82 9.78 9.76
N GLU A 214 3.61 9.84 9.22
CA GLU A 214 3.09 10.99 8.49
C GLU A 214 1.62 11.13 8.86
N PHE A 215 1.20 12.27 9.39
CA PHE A 215 -0.16 12.45 9.91
C PHE A 215 -0.58 13.92 9.97
N TYR A 216 -1.87 14.11 10.20
CA TYR A 216 -2.50 15.40 10.40
C TYR A 216 -2.93 15.52 11.86
N ILE A 217 -2.79 16.71 12.44
CA ILE A 217 -3.39 17.06 13.73
C ILE A 217 -4.55 18.02 13.46
N THR A 218 -5.76 17.65 13.88
CA THR A 218 -7.00 18.43 13.71
C THR A 218 -7.73 18.53 15.05
N PRO A 219 -8.54 19.57 15.30
CA PRO A 219 -9.47 19.56 16.42
C PRO A 219 -10.50 18.44 16.25
N SER A 220 -10.94 17.80 17.34
CA SER A 220 -11.94 16.72 17.33
C SER A 220 -13.36 17.24 17.07
N SER A 221 -13.59 18.55 17.24
CA SER A 221 -14.83 19.23 16.89
C SER A 221 -14.53 20.60 16.26
N ILE A 222 -15.58 21.37 15.93
CA ILE A 222 -15.43 22.72 15.37
C ILE A 222 -14.75 23.69 16.38
N ASP A 223 -14.81 23.37 17.67
CA ASP A 223 -14.20 24.15 18.75
C ASP A 223 -12.69 23.93 18.81
N THR A 224 -11.89 25.01 18.80
CA THR A 224 -10.43 24.94 18.89
C THR A 224 -9.93 24.49 20.27
N ASP A 225 -10.76 24.58 21.30
CA ASP A 225 -10.46 24.01 22.62
C ASP A 225 -10.83 22.54 22.74
N SER A 226 -11.33 21.91 21.66
CA SER A 226 -11.57 20.48 21.61
C SER A 226 -10.26 19.67 21.60
N LEU A 227 -10.38 18.37 21.80
CA LEU A 227 -9.23 17.47 21.85
C LEU A 227 -8.54 17.39 20.49
N ALA A 228 -7.21 17.28 20.47
CA ALA A 228 -6.47 17.05 19.25
C ALA A 228 -6.66 15.61 18.76
N THR A 229 -6.90 15.44 17.46
CA THR A 229 -6.99 14.15 16.78
C THR A 229 -5.84 14.00 15.80
N PHE A 230 -5.09 12.91 15.94
CA PHE A 230 -4.03 12.52 15.02
C PHE A 230 -4.63 11.61 13.94
N GLN A 231 -4.48 11.96 12.67
CA GLN A 231 -5.03 11.24 11.53
C GLN A 231 -3.90 10.82 10.60
N PHE A 232 -3.61 9.52 10.56
CA PHE A 232 -2.39 8.98 9.97
C PHE A 232 -2.52 8.72 8.48
N TYR A 233 -1.59 9.28 7.71
CA TYR A 233 -1.30 8.93 6.33
C TYR A 233 -0.31 7.76 6.24
N ALA A 234 0.75 7.79 7.05
CA ALA A 234 1.67 6.68 7.26
C ALA A 234 1.87 6.43 8.76
N PHE A 235 1.96 5.15 9.14
CA PHE A 235 2.13 4.72 10.51
C PHE A 235 3.10 3.55 10.59
N ASP A 236 4.16 3.69 11.39
CA ASP A 236 5.21 2.70 11.58
C ASP A 236 5.84 2.23 10.25
N GLY A 237 6.14 3.20 9.39
CA GLY A 237 6.73 3.00 8.07
C GLY A 237 5.73 2.57 6.99
N LYS A 238 4.49 2.23 7.36
CA LYS A 238 3.50 1.72 6.43
C LYS A 238 2.50 2.79 6.00
N LEU A 239 2.31 2.93 4.70
CA LEU A 239 1.25 3.75 4.12
C LEU A 239 -0.13 3.21 4.52
N ARG A 240 -1.08 4.08 4.84
CA ARG A 240 -2.48 3.70 5.13
C ARG A 240 -3.36 3.90 3.90
N PHE A 241 -4.38 3.06 3.75
CA PHE A 241 -5.42 3.18 2.70
C PHE A 241 -6.81 3.34 3.31
N SER A 242 -6.89 3.56 4.61
CA SER A 242 -8.12 3.97 5.27
C SER A 242 -7.77 4.88 6.41
N ARG A 243 -8.70 5.77 6.77
CA ARG A 243 -8.53 6.69 7.89
C ARG A 243 -8.24 5.92 9.18
N MET A 244 -7.03 6.08 9.69
CA MET A 244 -6.63 5.67 11.02
C MET A 244 -6.48 6.94 11.85
N SER A 245 -7.24 7.07 12.94
CA SER A 245 -7.16 8.25 13.81
C SER A 245 -7.15 7.90 15.29
N ILE A 246 -6.56 8.80 16.08
CA ILE A 246 -6.47 8.72 17.53
C ILE A 246 -6.81 10.10 18.09
N THR A 247 -7.85 10.19 18.92
CA THR A 247 -8.11 11.41 19.70
C THR A 247 -7.31 11.36 21.00
N THR A 248 -6.56 12.43 21.25
CA THR A 248 -5.67 12.57 22.40
C THR A 248 -6.39 13.21 23.59
N ASN A 249 -5.72 13.30 24.73
CA ASN A 249 -6.17 14.08 25.89
C ASN A 249 -5.69 15.54 25.86
N LEU A 250 -4.92 15.96 24.85
CA LEU A 250 -4.48 17.35 24.71
C LEU A 250 -5.51 18.17 23.95
N ARG A 251 -5.58 19.46 24.25
CA ARG A 251 -6.40 20.38 23.46
C ARG A 251 -5.68 20.78 22.18
N PHE A 252 -6.43 20.97 21.11
CA PHE A 252 -5.88 21.44 19.85
C PHE A 252 -5.23 22.84 19.99
N SER A 253 -5.78 23.70 20.85
CA SER A 253 -5.22 25.02 21.16
C SER A 253 -3.79 24.98 21.73
N GLU A 254 -3.37 23.89 22.36
CA GLU A 254 -1.99 23.69 22.84
C GLU A 254 -0.97 23.60 21.69
N PHE A 255 -1.43 23.23 20.48
CA PHE A 255 -0.59 23.19 19.28
C PHE A 255 -0.55 24.56 18.56
N ILE A 256 -1.58 25.38 18.71
CA ILE A 256 -1.68 26.71 18.05
C ILE A 256 -0.85 27.76 18.79
N HIS A 257 -0.86 27.72 20.11
CA HIS A 257 -0.15 28.69 20.96
C HIS A 257 0.87 27.98 21.86
N PRO A 258 2.01 27.49 21.31
CA PRO A 258 3.09 26.96 22.13
C PRO A 258 3.51 28.02 23.14
N ALA A 259 3.61 27.63 24.42
CA ALA A 259 3.82 28.56 25.52
C ALA A 259 4.98 29.55 25.23
N THR A 260 4.66 30.82 25.05
CA THR A 260 5.63 31.89 24.69
C THR A 260 6.43 32.38 25.90
N SER A 261 6.10 31.94 27.11
CA SER A 261 6.84 32.33 28.32
C SER A 261 8.09 31.46 28.50
N SER A 262 9.25 32.11 28.66
CA SER A 262 10.58 31.51 28.86
C SER A 262 10.71 30.46 29.98
N SER A 263 9.70 30.31 30.85
CA SER A 263 9.71 29.34 31.95
C SER A 263 9.35 27.90 31.55
N ARG A 264 8.84 27.66 30.34
CA ARG A 264 8.37 26.33 29.89
C ARG A 264 8.89 25.88 28.52
N ALA A 265 9.70 26.69 27.86
CA ALA A 265 10.30 26.31 26.57
C ALA A 265 11.21 25.08 26.77
N GLY A 266 10.97 24.02 25.99
CA GLY A 266 11.75 22.79 26.06
C GLY A 266 11.41 21.86 27.24
N GLN A 267 10.34 22.10 28.00
CA GLN A 267 9.87 21.12 28.97
C GLN A 267 9.11 19.98 28.26
N ASP A 268 9.47 18.74 28.62
CA ASP A 268 8.73 17.54 28.23
C ASP A 268 7.43 17.47 29.02
N TYR A 269 6.29 17.41 28.31
CA TYR A 269 4.97 17.33 28.93
C TYR A 269 4.53 15.91 29.32
N GLY A 270 5.49 15.05 29.65
CA GLY A 270 5.26 13.65 30.05
C GLY A 270 4.93 12.73 28.87
N VAL A 271 4.90 11.43 29.15
CA VAL A 271 4.58 10.39 28.16
C VAL A 271 3.09 10.03 28.26
N VAL A 272 2.38 10.16 27.15
CA VAL A 272 0.97 9.77 27.01
C VAL A 272 0.88 8.45 26.26
N GLN A 273 -0.02 7.58 26.72
CA GLN A 273 -0.33 6.30 26.09
C GLN A 273 -1.70 6.37 25.39
N SER A 274 -1.71 5.95 24.13
CA SER A 274 -2.93 5.71 23.35
C SER A 274 -2.92 4.28 22.83
N LYS A 275 -3.93 3.49 23.18
CA LYS A 275 -4.10 2.16 22.59
C LYS A 275 -4.50 2.31 21.12
N ILE A 276 -3.84 1.56 20.25
CA ILE A 276 -4.15 1.49 18.83
C ILE A 276 -4.66 0.10 18.48
N SER A 277 -5.24 -0.05 17.28
CA SER A 277 -5.62 -1.36 16.77
C SER A 277 -4.41 -2.32 16.77
N GLU A 278 -4.68 -3.62 16.80
CA GLU A 278 -3.64 -4.68 16.73
C GLU A 278 -2.86 -4.91 18.03
N GLY A 279 -3.40 -4.49 19.19
CA GLY A 279 -2.77 -4.75 20.50
C GLY A 279 -1.46 -4.00 20.71
N ARG A 280 -1.26 -2.89 19.99
CA ARG A 280 -0.10 -2.00 20.16
C ARG A 280 -0.50 -0.76 20.94
N THR A 281 0.51 -0.11 21.52
CA THR A 281 0.38 1.17 22.20
C THR A 281 1.22 2.21 21.47
N LEU A 282 0.60 3.34 21.12
CA LEU A 282 1.32 4.55 20.73
C LEU A 282 1.64 5.34 21.99
N TRP A 283 2.93 5.50 22.26
CA TRP A 283 3.47 6.39 23.27
C TRP A 283 3.92 7.67 22.61
N TRP A 284 3.63 8.79 23.24
CA TRP A 284 4.06 10.06 22.69
C TRP A 284 4.30 11.10 23.78
N ARG A 285 5.23 12.01 23.49
CA ARG A 285 5.48 13.22 24.26
C ARG A 285 5.60 14.40 23.30
N TYR A 286 5.46 15.60 23.83
CA TYR A 286 5.61 16.81 23.05
C TYR A 286 6.41 17.86 23.81
N GLN A 287 7.12 18.68 23.05
CA GLN A 287 7.82 19.86 23.53
C GLN A 287 7.32 21.08 22.77
N THR A 288 7.00 22.13 23.52
CA THR A 288 6.67 23.44 22.98
C THR A 288 7.85 24.39 23.21
N GLY A 289 8.18 25.22 22.24
CA GLY A 289 9.22 26.23 22.40
C GLY A 289 9.44 27.07 21.16
N ASP A 290 10.14 28.20 21.35
CA ASP A 290 10.78 28.90 20.25
C ASP A 290 12.09 28.17 19.93
N PHE A 291 12.03 27.30 18.91
CA PHE A 291 13.20 26.61 18.41
C PHE A 291 13.63 27.36 17.14
N THR A 292 14.78 28.00 17.17
CA THR A 292 15.39 28.67 16.00
C THR A 292 14.65 29.92 15.48
N GLY A 293 13.85 30.60 16.30
CA GLY A 293 13.12 31.82 15.92
C GLY A 293 11.75 31.55 15.30
N ASN A 294 11.30 30.29 15.35
CA ASN A 294 10.01 29.86 14.86
C ASN A 294 9.34 28.99 15.93
N THR A 295 8.08 29.29 16.19
CA THR A 295 7.26 28.57 17.16
C THR A 295 6.79 27.23 16.56
N TYR A 296 7.36 26.12 17.02
CA TYR A 296 6.99 24.77 16.58
C TYR A 296 6.66 23.86 17.76
N VAL A 297 5.84 22.84 17.49
CA VAL A 297 5.64 21.70 18.38
C VAL A 297 6.52 20.55 17.89
N LYS A 298 7.43 20.09 18.75
CA LYS A 298 8.14 18.82 18.52
C LYS A 298 7.32 17.69 19.14
N LEU A 299 7.02 16.67 18.35
CA LEU A 299 6.39 15.46 18.83
C LEU A 299 7.42 14.32 18.82
N PHE A 300 7.27 13.39 19.74
CA PHE A 300 8.12 12.22 19.82
C PHE A 300 7.23 11.00 19.94
N PHE A 301 7.32 10.06 18.99
CA PHE A 301 6.47 8.86 18.95
C PHE A 301 7.28 7.60 19.16
N ALA A 302 6.71 6.65 19.91
CA ALA A 302 7.20 5.29 20.02
C ALA A 302 6.01 4.32 20.01
N VAL A 303 6.17 3.16 19.38
CA VAL A 303 5.12 2.14 19.30
C VAL A 303 5.65 0.85 19.88
N THR A 304 5.00 0.36 20.93
CA THR A 304 5.38 -0.90 21.60
C THR A 304 4.16 -1.81 21.75
N LYS A 305 4.38 -3.09 22.03
CA LYS A 305 3.30 -4.03 22.36
C LYS A 305 2.90 -3.91 23.83
N ASP A 306 3.86 -4.11 24.73
CA ASP A 306 3.57 -4.33 26.15
C ASP A 306 4.35 -3.43 27.11
N GLU A 307 5.59 -3.05 26.76
CA GLU A 307 6.47 -2.31 27.66
C GLU A 307 6.57 -0.82 27.28
N PRO A 308 6.69 0.10 28.25
CA PRO A 308 6.98 1.50 27.97
C PRO A 308 8.30 1.65 27.22
N PRO A 309 8.37 2.53 26.21
CA PRO A 309 9.60 2.83 25.49
C PRO A 309 10.62 3.54 26.38
N THR A 310 11.90 3.32 26.08
CA THR A 310 13.01 4.12 26.57
C THR A 310 13.18 5.39 25.73
N ASP A 311 13.97 6.36 26.22
CA ASP A 311 14.19 7.62 25.49
C ASP A 311 14.73 7.44 24.07
N THR A 312 15.50 6.38 23.82
CA THR A 312 16.09 6.07 22.51
C THR A 312 15.10 5.43 21.52
N ASP A 313 13.93 4.99 21.99
CA ASP A 313 12.91 4.37 21.13
C ASP A 313 12.02 5.42 20.45
N PHE A 314 12.07 6.67 20.91
CA PHE A 314 11.24 7.74 20.38
C PHE A 314 11.80 8.30 19.07
N THR A 315 10.92 8.40 18.07
CA THR A 315 11.17 9.08 16.80
C THR A 315 10.71 10.53 16.90
N GLU A 316 11.61 11.48 16.65
CA GLU A 316 11.25 12.91 16.59
C GLU A 316 10.44 13.21 15.32
N ILE A 317 9.36 13.95 15.49
CA ILE A 317 8.40 14.32 14.46
C ILE A 317 8.35 15.84 14.39
N THR A 318 8.49 16.35 13.17
CA THR A 318 8.34 17.77 12.88
C THR A 318 6.94 18.05 12.35
N CYS A 319 6.26 19.02 12.97
CA CYS A 319 5.00 19.55 12.47
C CYS A 319 5.20 20.89 11.77
N GLY A 320 4.67 21.01 10.55
CA GLY A 320 4.66 22.25 9.78
C GLY A 320 3.71 23.29 10.37
N GLN A 321 3.65 24.47 9.74
CA GLN A 321 2.75 25.55 10.13
C GLN A 321 1.28 25.15 9.91
N LEU A 322 0.38 25.71 10.73
CA LEU A 322 -1.06 25.57 10.57
C LEU A 322 -1.49 26.07 9.18
N HIS A 323 -2.17 25.20 8.42
CA HIS A 323 -2.78 25.53 7.13
C HIS A 323 -4.24 25.89 7.29
#